data_AF-A0A486MKF4-F1
#
_entry.id   AF-A0A486MKF4-F1
#
_cell.length_a   1.000
_cell.length_b   1.000
_cell.length_c   1.000
_cell.angle_alpha   90.00
_cell.angle_beta   90.00
_cell.angle_gamma   90.00
#
_symmetry.space_group_name_H-M   'P 1'
#
loop_
_entity.id
_entity.type
_entity.pdbx_description
1 polymer ?
#
loop_
_entity_poly.entity_id
_entity_poly.type
_entity_poly.pdbx_seq_one_letter_code
_entity_poly.pdbx_strand_id
1 'polypeptide(L)' 'MTQAIGILELTSIARGMELGDVMLKSANVQLLLCRTLCPGKFLLMLGGDVGAVQQAIAAGTARAG' A
#
# COMPACT_ATOMS: atom_id res chain seq x y z
N MET A 1 5.10 -2.26 21.33
CA MET A 1 3.94 -2.53 20.45
C MET A 1 4.48 -3.08 19.14
N THR A 2 4.07 -4.28 18.74
CA THR A 2 4.41 -4.86 17.44
C THR A 2 3.52 -4.24 16.37
N GLN A 3 4.11 -3.47 15.45
CA GLN A 3 3.41 -2.88 14.30
C GLN A 3 3.49 -3.86 13.13
N ALA A 4 2.37 -4.10 12.46
CA ALA A 4 2.34 -4.88 11.23
C ALA A 4 2.82 -4.02 10.06
N ILE A 5 3.42 -4.67 9.06
CA ILE A 5 3.85 -4.02 7.81
C ILE A 5 3.13 -4.70 6.64
N GLY A 6 2.51 -3.90 5.79
CA GLY A 6 1.94 -4.32 4.52
C GLY A 6 2.77 -3.75 3.36
N ILE A 7 2.97 -4.55 2.31
CA ILE A 7 3.71 -4.16 1.12
C ILE A 7 2.88 -4.49 -0.12
N LEU A 8 2.84 -3.56 -1.07
CA LEU A 8 2.23 -3.75 -2.39
C LEU A 8 3.23 -3.31 -3.48
N GLU A 9 3.55 -4.22 -4.40
CA GLU A 9 4.39 -3.97 -5.58
C GLU A 9 3.54 -3.97 -6.85
N LEU A 10 3.72 -2.96 -7.69
CA LEU A 10 2.95 -2.74 -8.91
C LEU A 10 3.88 -2.50 -10.11
N THR A 11 3.41 -2.79 -11.30
CA THR A 11 4.12 -2.53 -12.58
C THR A 11 3.73 -1.20 -13.23
N SER A 12 2.91 -0.39 -12.54
CA SER A 12 2.48 0.92 -12.99
C SER A 12 2.60 1.94 -11.85
N ILE A 13 3.30 3.03 -12.12
CA ILE A 13 3.46 4.16 -11.18
C ILE A 13 2.11 4.83 -10.92
N ALA A 14 1.29 5.00 -11.96
CA ALA A 14 -0.02 5.62 -11.84
C ALA A 14 -0.95 4.80 -10.94
N ARG A 15 -0.99 3.47 -11.12
CA ARG A 15 -1.70 2.56 -10.21
C ARG A 15 -1.12 2.60 -8.81
N GLY A 16 0.20 2.70 -8.69
CA GLY A 16 0.87 2.92 -7.40
C GLY A 16 0.31 4.10 -6.62
N MET A 17 0.19 5.26 -7.26
CA MET A 17 -0.37 6.45 -6.62
C MET A 17 -1.84 6.29 -6.26
N GLU A 18 -2.65 5.76 -7.19
CA GLU A 18 -4.09 5.52 -6.97
C GLU A 18 -4.32 4.56 -5.81
N LEU A 19 -3.63 3.41 -5.79
CA LEU A 19 -3.80 2.42 -4.75
C LEU A 19 -3.26 2.90 -3.41
N GLY A 20 -2.16 3.67 -3.39
CA GLY A 20 -1.69 4.32 -2.17
C GLY A 20 -2.77 5.19 -1.51
N ASP A 21 -3.47 6.01 -2.29
CA ASP A 21 -4.61 6.82 -1.80
C ASP A 21 -5.75 5.96 -1.27
N VAL A 22 -6.13 4.91 -2.00
CA VAL A 22 -7.18 3.95 -1.59
C VAL A 22 -6.83 3.28 -0.26
N MET A 23 -5.59 2.79 -0.13
CA MET A 23 -5.11 2.07 1.05
C MET A 23 -5.12 2.98 2.28
N LEU A 24 -4.63 4.22 2.16
CA LEU A 24 -4.60 5.20 3.25
C LEU A 24 -5.99 5.66 3.69
N LYS A 25 -6.95 5.75 2.76
CA LYS A 25 -8.34 6.10 3.08
C LYS A 25 -9.17 4.94 3.62
N SER A 26 -8.71 3.70 3.43
CA SER A 26 -9.48 2.52 3.81
C SER A 26 -9.32 2.14 5.28
N ALA A 27 -8.20 2.47 5.93
CA ALA A 27 -7.92 2.07 7.31
C ALA A 27 -6.93 3.03 7.99
N ASN A 28 -6.84 2.98 9.32
CA ASN A 28 -5.88 3.77 10.08
C ASN A 28 -4.47 3.17 9.97
N VAL A 29 -3.78 3.47 8.87
CA VAL A 29 -2.41 3.04 8.58
C VAL A 29 -1.53 4.23 8.23
N GLN A 30 -0.23 4.12 8.48
CA GLN A 30 0.77 5.10 8.13
C GLN A 30 1.50 4.67 6.85
N LEU A 31 1.70 5.60 5.92
CA LEU A 31 2.56 5.37 4.77
C LEU A 31 4.03 5.39 5.21
N LEU A 32 4.72 4.27 5.07
CA LEU A 32 6.13 4.12 5.43
C LEU A 32 7.05 4.38 4.24
N LEU A 33 6.64 3.94 3.05
CA LEU A 33 7.41 4.09 1.82
C LEU A 33 6.48 4.12 0.61
N CYS A 34 6.75 5.04 -0.31
CA CYS A 34 5.99 5.24 -1.54
C CYS A 34 6.95 5.75 -2.61
N ARG A 35 7.48 4.85 -3.44
CA ARG A 35 8.49 5.21 -4.44
C ARG A 35 8.52 4.27 -5.63
N THR A 36 9.08 4.76 -6.71
CA THR A 36 9.46 3.96 -7.88
C THR A 36 10.68 3.08 -7.55
N LEU A 37 10.76 1.93 -8.22
CA LEU A 37 11.93 1.05 -8.20
C LEU A 37 12.56 1.03 -9.61
N CYS A 38 12.87 -0.17 -10.13
CA CYS A 38 13.29 -0.40 -11.51
C CYS A 38 12.21 0.08 -12.51
N PRO A 39 12.52 0.23 -13.81
CA PRO A 39 11.62 0.88 -14.76
C PRO A 39 10.21 0.29 -14.74
N GLY A 40 9.21 1.14 -14.49
CA GLY A 40 7.80 0.78 -14.40
C GLY A 40 7.33 0.26 -13.05
N LYS A 41 8.22 -0.22 -12.17
CA LYS A 41 7.82 -0.75 -10.86
C LYS A 41 7.59 0.33 -9.81
N PHE A 42 6.58 0.11 -8.97
CA PHE A 42 6.22 0.97 -7.86
C PHE A 42 6.03 0.16 -6.58
N LEU A 43 6.54 0.67 -5.45
CA LEU A 43 6.47 0.01 -4.16
C LEU A 43 5.78 0.91 -3.14
N LEU A 44 4.75 0.35 -2.49
CA LEU A 44 4.06 0.91 -1.35
C LEU A 44 4.34 0.07 -0.12
N MET A 45 4.62 0.74 0.99
CA MET A 45 4.76 0.12 2.30
C MET A 45 3.96 0.93 3.31
N LEU A 46 3.20 0.23 4.14
CA LEU A 46 2.33 0.81 5.17
C LEU A 46 2.52 0.08 6.50
N GLY A 47 2.39 0.82 7.58
CA GLY A 47 2.51 0.34 8.95
C GLY A 47 1.26 0.64 9.76
N GLY A 48 0.95 -0.24 10.72
CA GLY A 48 -0.15 0.00 11.65
C GLY A 48 -0.54 -1.25 12.43
N ASP A 49 -1.75 -1.25 12.97
CA ASP A 49 -2.33 -2.43 13.62
C ASP A 49 -2.62 -3.52 12.57
N VAL A 50 -2.49 -4.78 12.97
CA VAL A 50 -2.62 -5.93 12.04
C VAL A 50 -3.92 -5.92 11.24
N GLY A 51 -5.05 -5.60 11.88
CA GLY A 51 -6.35 -5.51 11.21
C GLY A 51 -6.45 -4.34 10.24
N ALA A 52 -5.89 -3.18 10.60
CA ALA A 52 -5.85 -2.00 9.73
C ALA A 52 -4.98 -2.25 8.49
N VAL A 53 -3.82 -2.89 8.68
CA VAL A 53 -2.93 -3.27 7.57
C VAL A 53 -3.58 -4.31 6.65
N GLN A 54 -4.24 -5.33 7.20
CA GLN A 54 -4.97 -6.32 6.39
C GLN A 54 -6.09 -5.67 5.56
N GLN A 55 -6.88 -4.78 6.16
CA GLN A 55 -7.93 -4.04 5.46
C GLN A 55 -7.35 -3.16 4.35
N ALA A 56 -6.26 -2.43 4.61
CA ALA A 56 -5.61 -1.61 3.62
C ALA A 56 -5.08 -2.43 2.44
N ILE A 57 -4.40 -3.55 2.71
CA ILE A 57 -3.89 -4.45 1.67
C ILE A 57 -5.03 -5.06 0.84
N ALA A 58 -6.12 -5.47 1.47
CA ALA A 58 -7.29 -6.00 0.76
C ALA A 58 -7.91 -4.93 -0.17
N ALA A 59 -8.06 -3.69 0.30
CA ALA A 59 -8.58 -2.59 -0.50
C ALA A 59 -7.68 -2.24 -1.70
N GLY A 60 -6.36 -2.23 -1.50
CA GLY A 60 -5.39 -2.01 -2.57
C GLY A 60 -5.40 -3.14 -3.61
N THR A 61 -5.37 -4.39 -3.16
CA THR A 61 -5.33 -5.57 -4.04
C THR A 61 -6.59 -5.71 -4.89
N ALA A 62 -7.76 -5.39 -4.33
CA ALA A 62 -9.04 -5.44 -5.05
C ALA A 62 -9.10 -4.51 -6.27
N ARG A 63 -8.21 -3.51 -6.36
CA ARG A 63 -8.16 -2.52 -7.45
C ARG A 63 -6.84 -2.56 -8.24
N ALA A 64 -5.99 -3.56 -8.00
CA ALA A 64 -4.62 -3.63 -8.51
C ALA A 64 -4.45 -4.04 -9.99
N GLY A 65 -5.52 -3.93 -10.79
CA GLY A 65 -5.55 -4.30 -12.22
C GLY A 65 -4.94 -3.27 -13.16
#